data_AF-F9XNB3-F1
#
_entry.id   AF-F9XNB3-F1
#
_cell.length_a   1.000
_cell.length_b   1.000
_cell.length_c   1.000
_cell.angle_alpha   90.00
_cell.angle_beta   90.00
_cell.angle_gamma   90.00
#
_symmetry.space_group_name_H-M   'P 1'
#
loop_
_entity.id
_entity.type
_entity.pdbx_description
1 polymer ?
#
loop_
_entity_poly.entity_id
_entity_poly.type
_entity_poly.pdbx_seq_one_letter_code
_entity_poly.pdbx_strand_id
1 'polypeptide(L)'
;MAQSIRAMRRPKSKRVNWDTVDIGNGEKGELGEGWACDWKRLTTDFEPAKDQPSTGNTGAEVGDAPADRPNIEHCTLADARAYLQSTAQSDSRPWPSNCLVTVRVDLLNRGVPTACARIYRLPTGPKNSELRKQWLALHPKNQVKQRGPKHGLPRLPKDAPAHLVQRRLVRSLIEPPKVGEDAYPVCPSEEDLIGFVTTGNYHLGEGQGTDIGSILLERVRGDGEENRLCIVRNAGTGIGRLARWDLV
;
A
#
# COMPACT_ATOMS: atom_id res chain seq x y z
N MET A 1 44.29 9.93 6.89
CA MET A 1 43.67 8.61 7.11
C MET A 1 42.17 8.81 7.25
N ALA A 2 41.39 8.60 6.17
CA ALA A 2 39.94 8.69 6.22
C ALA A 2 39.38 7.41 6.84
N GLN A 3 38.79 7.52 8.04
CA GLN A 3 38.10 6.40 8.67
C GLN A 3 36.84 6.07 7.87
N SER A 4 36.81 4.86 7.31
CA SER A 4 35.64 4.29 6.66
C SER A 4 34.51 4.17 7.69
N ILE A 5 33.46 4.98 7.54
CA ILE A 5 32.22 4.82 8.30
C ILE A 5 31.53 3.57 7.76
N ARG A 6 31.89 2.41 8.31
CA ARG A 6 31.18 1.15 8.07
C ARG A 6 29.81 1.30 8.71
N ALA A 7 28.75 1.38 7.90
CA ALA A 7 27.38 1.45 8.39
C ALA A 7 27.14 0.28 9.39
N MET A 8 27.04 0.60 10.68
CA MET A 8 26.85 -0.40 11.71
C MET A 8 25.50 -1.08 11.49
N ARG A 9 25.51 -2.41 11.44
CA ARG A 9 24.32 -3.24 11.25
C ARG A 9 23.30 -2.89 12.34
N ARG A 10 22.04 -2.66 11.97
CA ARG A 10 20.98 -2.27 12.93
C ARG A 10 20.99 -3.21 14.16
N PRO A 11 20.87 -2.67 15.39
CA PRO A 11 20.76 -3.46 16.60
C PRO A 11 19.65 -4.51 16.47
N LYS A 12 19.85 -5.71 17.04
CA LYS A 12 18.91 -6.83 16.91
C LYS A 12 17.49 -6.45 17.34
N SER A 13 17.35 -5.63 18.39
CA SER A 13 16.06 -5.11 18.88
C SER A 13 15.35 -4.14 17.93
N LYS A 14 16.06 -3.56 16.95
CA LYS A 14 15.51 -2.66 15.93
C LYS A 14 15.35 -3.35 14.56
N ARG A 15 15.61 -4.65 14.48
CA ARG A 15 15.37 -5.43 13.25
C ARG A 15 13.91 -5.86 13.24
N VAL A 16 13.30 -5.76 12.07
CA VAL A 16 11.96 -6.30 11.85
C VAL A 16 12.06 -7.83 11.93
N ASN A 17 11.19 -8.44 12.73
CA ASN A 17 10.98 -9.87 12.72
C ASN A 17 9.79 -10.18 11.81
N TRP A 18 10.10 -10.56 10.57
CA TRP A 18 9.14 -10.73 9.49
C TRP A 18 8.04 -11.74 9.82
N ASP A 19 8.36 -12.82 10.55
CA ASP A 19 7.43 -13.90 10.90
C ASP A 19 6.36 -13.46 11.92
N THR A 20 6.58 -12.33 12.60
CA THR A 20 5.73 -11.84 13.68
C THR A 20 5.00 -10.55 13.35
N VAL A 21 5.15 -10.05 12.12
CA VAL A 21 4.46 -8.84 11.68
C VAL A 21 2.96 -9.12 11.69
N ASP A 22 2.21 -8.34 12.45
CA ASP A 22 0.75 -8.38 12.43
C ASP A 22 0.27 -7.55 11.24
N ILE A 23 -0.27 -8.20 10.22
CA ILE A 23 -0.84 -7.55 9.03
C ILE A 23 -2.30 -7.14 9.28
N GLY A 24 -2.88 -7.60 10.39
CA GLY A 24 -4.30 -7.50 10.70
C GLY A 24 -5.07 -8.76 10.29
N ASN A 25 -6.36 -8.81 10.65
CA ASN A 25 -7.23 -9.98 10.44
C ASN A 25 -6.77 -11.29 11.12
N GLY A 26 -5.82 -11.21 12.06
CA GLY A 26 -5.28 -12.38 12.77
C GLY A 26 -4.17 -13.11 12.01
N GLU A 27 -3.74 -12.62 10.85
CA GLU A 27 -2.61 -13.16 10.10
C GLU A 27 -1.30 -12.58 10.63
N LYS A 28 -0.34 -13.48 10.91
CA LYS A 28 1.01 -13.14 11.34
C LYS A 28 2.02 -13.55 10.29
N GLY A 29 3.01 -12.70 10.08
CA GLY A 29 4.02 -12.90 9.06
C GLY A 29 3.90 -11.86 7.95
N GLU A 30 5.02 -11.44 7.39
CA GLU A 30 5.06 -10.54 6.25
C GLU A 30 4.65 -11.28 4.96
N LEU A 31 3.94 -10.61 4.04
CA LEU A 31 3.64 -11.20 2.73
C LEU A 31 4.92 -11.34 1.89
N GLY A 32 5.40 -12.56 1.74
CA GLY A 32 6.65 -12.87 1.03
C GLY A 32 7.89 -12.37 1.78
N GLU A 33 8.97 -12.13 1.04
CA GLU A 33 10.20 -11.62 1.64
C GLU A 33 10.07 -10.13 1.97
N GLY A 34 10.12 -9.76 3.25
CA GLY A 34 9.94 -8.37 3.69
C GLY A 34 10.91 -7.35 3.09
N TRP A 35 12.07 -7.81 2.63
CA TRP A 35 13.13 -6.99 2.05
C TRP A 35 13.16 -7.01 0.52
N ALA A 36 12.25 -7.73 -0.14
CA ALA A 36 12.20 -7.85 -1.59
C ALA A 36 10.82 -7.46 -2.15
N CYS A 37 10.80 -7.10 -3.43
CA CYS A 37 9.58 -7.02 -4.22
C CYS A 37 9.35 -8.40 -4.86
N ASP A 38 8.51 -9.21 -4.23
CA ASP A 38 8.22 -10.58 -4.69
C ASP A 38 7.17 -10.56 -5.80
N TRP A 39 7.59 -10.18 -7.01
CA TRP A 39 6.72 -10.00 -8.17
C TRP A 39 5.98 -11.29 -8.57
N LYS A 40 6.53 -12.47 -8.23
CA LYS A 40 5.89 -13.77 -8.48
C LYS A 40 4.49 -13.84 -7.87
N ARG A 41 4.29 -13.25 -6.68
CA ARG A 41 2.99 -13.22 -5.98
C ARG A 41 1.89 -12.46 -6.70
N LEU A 42 2.27 -11.61 -7.65
CA LEU A 42 1.29 -10.90 -8.48
C LEU A 42 0.78 -11.77 -9.62
N THR A 43 1.54 -12.77 -10.04
CA THR A 43 1.18 -13.61 -11.19
C THR A 43 0.07 -14.58 -10.82
N THR A 44 -0.80 -14.87 -11.80
CA THR A 44 -1.95 -15.77 -11.62
C THR A 44 -1.52 -17.21 -11.32
N ASP A 45 -0.31 -17.59 -11.72
CA ASP A 45 0.26 -18.93 -11.57
C ASP A 45 0.93 -19.13 -10.19
N PHE A 46 0.82 -18.15 -9.29
CA PHE A 46 1.43 -18.25 -7.97
C PHE A 46 0.63 -19.16 -7.04
N GLU A 47 1.18 -20.35 -6.79
CA GLU A 47 0.75 -21.22 -5.69
C GLU A 47 1.63 -20.94 -4.45
N PRO A 48 1.05 -20.53 -3.31
CA PRO A 48 1.80 -20.37 -2.08
C PRO A 48 2.33 -21.74 -1.65
N ALA A 49 3.66 -21.85 -1.51
CA ALA A 49 4.27 -23.05 -0.94
C ALA A 49 3.69 -23.29 0.46
N LYS A 50 2.93 -24.37 0.64
CA LYS A 50 2.44 -24.80 1.96
C LYS A 50 3.66 -25.19 2.80
N ASP A 51 3.77 -24.60 3.99
CA ASP A 51 4.85 -24.84 4.95
C ASP A 51 5.01 -26.36 5.22
N GLN A 52 6.11 -26.93 4.74
CA GLN A 52 6.71 -28.10 5.37
C GLN A 52 7.80 -27.62 6.34
N PRO A 53 7.87 -28.17 7.56
CA PRO A 53 8.92 -27.79 8.51
C PRO A 53 10.29 -28.12 7.94
N SER A 54 11.13 -27.10 7.81
CA SER A 54 12.51 -27.20 7.36
C SER A 54 13.35 -28.02 8.35
N THR A 55 13.57 -29.29 8.00
CA THR A 55 14.60 -30.12 8.65
C THR A 55 15.92 -29.92 7.90
N GLY A 56 16.99 -29.71 8.65
CA GLY A 56 18.18 -28.99 8.19
C GLY A 56 19.18 -29.74 7.32
N ASN A 57 20.12 -28.94 6.81
CA ASN A 57 21.44 -29.26 6.27
C ASN A 57 21.60 -30.55 5.45
N THR A 58 21.82 -30.39 4.13
CA THR A 58 23.03 -30.95 3.50
C THR A 58 23.38 -30.10 2.29
N GLY A 59 24.65 -29.70 2.17
CA GLY A 59 25.16 -29.06 0.97
C GLY A 59 25.20 -30.06 -0.18
N ALA A 60 24.62 -29.69 -1.32
CA ALA A 60 24.84 -30.34 -2.59
C ALA A 60 24.57 -29.36 -3.74
N GLU A 61 25.65 -29.09 -4.48
CA GLU A 61 25.75 -28.93 -5.93
C GLU A 61 24.80 -27.96 -6.67
N VAL A 62 25.44 -26.95 -7.27
CA VAL A 62 24.88 -26.00 -8.24
C VAL A 62 24.55 -26.75 -9.54
N GLY A 63 23.39 -27.40 -9.57
CA GLY A 63 22.76 -27.88 -10.80
C GLY A 63 21.94 -26.76 -11.42
N ASP A 64 22.28 -26.40 -12.66
CA ASP A 64 21.61 -25.40 -13.50
C ASP A 64 20.22 -25.93 -13.92
N ALA A 65 19.26 -25.91 -12.99
CA ALA A 65 17.85 -26.15 -13.31
C ALA A 65 17.31 -24.90 -14.04
N PRO A 66 16.50 -25.04 -15.11
CA PRO A 66 15.92 -23.89 -15.78
C PRO A 66 15.09 -23.13 -14.75
N ALA A 67 15.58 -21.96 -14.36
CA ALA A 67 14.92 -21.11 -13.38
C ALA A 67 13.48 -20.91 -13.85
N ASP A 68 12.53 -21.34 -13.02
CA ASP A 68 11.11 -21.07 -13.14
C ASP A 68 10.90 -19.56 -13.03
N ARG A 69 11.16 -18.87 -14.16
CA ARG A 69 11.09 -17.43 -14.29
C ARG A 69 9.64 -17.10 -14.55
N PRO A 70 9.00 -16.31 -13.68
CA PRO A 70 7.64 -15.91 -13.91
C PRO A 70 7.64 -15.07 -15.20
N ASN A 71 6.71 -15.35 -16.11
CA ASN A 71 6.60 -14.59 -17.35
C ASN A 71 6.01 -13.21 -17.02
N ILE A 72 6.86 -12.29 -16.56
CA ILE A 72 6.50 -10.92 -16.20
C ILE A 72 7.16 -10.00 -17.20
N GLU A 73 6.33 -9.23 -17.90
CA GLU A 73 6.78 -8.26 -18.89
C GLU A 73 6.53 -6.84 -18.38
N HIS A 74 7.28 -5.87 -18.90
CA HIS A 74 7.04 -4.46 -18.59
C HIS A 74 6.33 -3.78 -19.76
N CYS A 75 5.16 -3.21 -19.48
CA CYS A 75 4.31 -2.54 -20.45
C CYS A 75 4.80 -1.12 -20.71
N THR A 76 4.74 -0.72 -21.98
CA THR A 76 4.93 0.69 -22.33
C THR A 76 3.81 1.55 -21.75
N LEU A 77 4.10 2.83 -21.53
CA LEU A 77 3.10 3.81 -21.09
C LEU A 77 1.92 3.91 -22.06
N ALA A 78 2.17 3.75 -23.36
CA ALA A 78 1.12 3.80 -24.39
C ALA A 78 0.17 2.60 -24.27
N ASP A 79 0.72 1.39 -24.13
CA ASP A 79 -0.08 0.17 -23.97
C ASP A 79 -0.86 0.19 -22.66
N ALA A 80 -0.24 0.64 -21.56
CA ALA A 80 -0.91 0.76 -20.27
C ALA A 80 -2.07 1.77 -20.31
N ARG A 81 -1.90 2.91 -20.97
CA ARG A 81 -2.98 3.89 -21.16
C ARG A 81 -4.11 3.31 -21.99
N ALA A 82 -3.78 2.64 -23.10
CA ALA A 82 -4.77 2.01 -23.96
C ALA A 82 -5.55 0.92 -23.21
N TYR A 83 -4.88 0.12 -22.39
CA TYR A 83 -5.50 -0.91 -21.56
C TYR A 83 -6.50 -0.30 -20.57
N LEU A 84 -6.08 0.72 -19.80
CA LEU A 84 -6.96 1.34 -18.79
C LEU A 84 -8.13 2.12 -19.41
N GLN A 85 -8.01 2.56 -20.65
CA GLN A 85 -9.09 3.21 -21.40
C GLN A 85 -10.02 2.20 -22.10
N SER A 86 -9.59 0.93 -22.23
CA SER A 86 -10.39 -0.11 -22.86
C SER A 86 -11.45 -0.65 -21.91
N THR A 87 -12.71 -0.45 -22.27
CA THR A 87 -13.83 -1.08 -21.56
C THR A 87 -13.82 -2.58 -21.85
N ALA A 88 -14.07 -3.42 -20.84
CA ALA A 88 -13.99 -4.89 -20.93
C ALA A 88 -14.82 -5.57 -22.04
N GLN A 89 -15.68 -4.82 -22.74
CA GLN A 89 -16.54 -5.32 -23.83
C GLN A 89 -15.96 -5.10 -25.25
N SER A 90 -14.84 -4.37 -25.42
CA SER A 90 -14.33 -3.98 -26.75
C SER A 90 -13.00 -4.62 -27.18
N ASP A 91 -12.52 -5.64 -26.48
CA ASP A 91 -11.17 -6.18 -26.76
C ASP A 91 -11.17 -7.19 -27.92
N SER A 92 -10.67 -6.77 -29.08
CA SER A 92 -10.16 -7.65 -30.13
C SER A 92 -8.64 -7.87 -30.06
N ARG A 93 -7.94 -7.13 -29.18
CA ARG A 93 -6.48 -7.21 -29.00
C ARG A 93 -6.13 -8.11 -27.80
N PRO A 94 -5.26 -9.12 -27.96
CA PRO A 94 -4.76 -9.88 -26.83
C PRO A 94 -3.82 -8.99 -26.00
N TRP A 95 -4.19 -8.74 -24.75
CA TRP A 95 -3.35 -8.03 -23.80
C TRP A 95 -2.37 -9.01 -23.14
N PRO A 96 -1.10 -8.62 -22.93
CA PRO A 96 -0.13 -9.49 -22.27
C PRO A 96 -0.56 -9.75 -20.82
N SER A 97 -0.71 -11.03 -20.47
CA SER A 97 -0.86 -11.46 -19.08
C SER A 97 0.40 -11.08 -18.29
N ASN A 98 0.25 -10.85 -16.98
CA ASN A 98 1.39 -10.54 -16.08
C ASN A 98 2.19 -9.27 -16.45
N CYS A 99 1.58 -8.29 -17.13
CA CYS A 99 2.27 -7.06 -17.52
C CYS A 99 2.35 -6.01 -16.39
N LEU A 100 3.56 -5.66 -15.99
CA LEU A 100 3.83 -4.59 -15.03
C LEU A 100 3.92 -3.22 -15.72
N VAL A 101 3.44 -2.19 -15.04
CA VAL A 101 3.64 -0.80 -15.46
C VAL A 101 4.22 0.03 -14.32
N THR A 102 5.06 0.99 -14.67
CA THR A 102 5.62 1.95 -13.70
C THR A 102 4.57 2.98 -13.31
N VAL A 103 4.43 3.22 -12.02
CA VAL A 103 3.52 4.22 -11.46
C VAL A 103 4.24 5.11 -10.47
N ARG A 104 3.78 6.36 -10.39
CA ARG A 104 4.00 7.23 -9.24
C ARG A 104 2.84 7.04 -8.29
N VAL A 105 3.13 6.88 -7.00
CA VAL A 105 2.11 6.81 -5.96
C VAL A 105 2.29 7.97 -5.00
N ASP A 106 1.22 8.71 -4.75
CA ASP A 106 1.18 9.85 -3.85
C ASP A 106 0.29 9.51 -2.64
N LEU A 107 0.88 9.50 -1.44
CA LEU A 107 0.15 9.24 -0.21
C LEU A 107 -0.82 10.40 0.09
N LEU A 108 -2.10 10.07 0.26
CA LEU A 108 -3.14 11.06 0.60
C LEU A 108 -3.16 11.39 2.09
N ASN A 109 -2.60 10.51 2.90
CA ASN A 109 -2.49 10.64 4.35
C ASN A 109 -1.02 10.82 4.75
N ARG A 110 -0.77 11.30 5.98
CA ARG A 110 0.60 11.45 6.51
C ARG A 110 1.35 10.12 6.43
N GLY A 111 2.65 10.18 6.14
CA GLY A 111 3.53 9.01 6.10
C GLY A 111 4.59 9.17 5.03
N VAL A 112 5.55 8.23 5.02
CA VAL A 112 6.53 8.10 3.95
C VAL A 112 6.57 6.62 3.54
N PRO A 113 6.37 6.31 2.25
CA PRO A 113 6.53 4.96 1.75
C PRO A 113 8.00 4.55 1.83
N THR A 114 8.26 3.28 2.16
CA THR A 114 9.61 2.71 2.14
C THR A 114 9.81 1.83 0.91
N ALA A 115 11.07 1.59 0.53
CA ALA A 115 11.38 0.56 -0.47
C ALA A 115 10.77 -0.79 -0.06
N CYS A 116 10.34 -1.58 -1.05
CA CYS A 116 9.66 -2.86 -0.89
C CYS A 116 8.30 -2.77 -0.16
N ALA A 117 7.69 -1.58 -0.06
CA ALA A 117 6.31 -1.49 0.40
C ALA A 117 5.36 -2.21 -0.57
N ARG A 118 4.27 -2.77 -0.02
CA ARG A 118 3.24 -3.49 -0.78
C ARG A 118 2.16 -2.50 -1.19
N ILE A 119 1.76 -2.56 -2.45
CA ILE A 119 0.68 -1.73 -3.02
C ILE A 119 -0.54 -2.63 -3.21
N TYR A 120 -1.64 -2.25 -2.57
CA TYR A 120 -2.91 -2.95 -2.67
C TYR A 120 -3.93 -2.07 -3.41
N ARG A 121 -4.81 -2.69 -4.19
CA ARG A 121 -6.01 -2.00 -4.71
C ARG A 121 -7.03 -1.81 -3.59
N LEU A 122 -8.04 -0.99 -3.84
CA LEU A 122 -9.19 -0.93 -2.95
C LEU A 122 -9.93 -2.29 -2.94
N PRO A 123 -10.32 -2.81 -1.77
CA PRO A 123 -11.04 -4.05 -1.68
C PRO A 123 -12.33 -4.02 -2.51
N THR A 124 -12.52 -5.03 -3.35
CA THR A 124 -13.64 -5.10 -4.30
C THR A 124 -14.58 -6.29 -4.02
N GLY A 125 -14.16 -7.24 -3.18
CA GLY A 125 -14.97 -8.41 -2.82
C GLY A 125 -16.21 -8.07 -1.99
N PRO A 126 -17.29 -8.87 -2.06
CA PRO A 126 -18.54 -8.62 -1.33
C PRO A 126 -18.33 -8.63 0.20
N LYS A 127 -17.39 -9.43 0.69
CA LYS A 127 -17.00 -9.47 2.12
C LYS A 127 -16.28 -8.20 2.59
N ASN A 128 -15.63 -7.49 1.66
CA ASN A 128 -14.77 -6.34 1.96
C ASN A 128 -15.43 -4.99 1.62
N SER A 129 -16.74 -4.98 1.32
CA SER A 129 -17.47 -3.75 1.00
C SER A 129 -17.40 -2.72 2.13
N GLU A 130 -17.47 -3.17 3.38
CA GLU A 130 -17.36 -2.28 4.54
C GLU A 130 -15.94 -1.72 4.70
N LEU A 131 -14.92 -2.56 4.52
CA LEU A 131 -13.53 -2.14 4.54
C LEU A 131 -13.26 -1.07 3.46
N ARG A 132 -13.83 -1.26 2.26
CA ARG A 132 -13.76 -0.27 1.19
C ARG A 132 -14.34 1.08 1.61
N LYS A 133 -15.53 1.10 2.25
CA LYS A 133 -16.14 2.36 2.74
C LYS A 133 -15.26 3.04 3.78
N GLN A 134 -14.66 2.28 4.69
CA GLN A 134 -13.75 2.82 5.70
C GLN A 134 -12.53 3.48 5.06
N TRP A 135 -11.92 2.84 4.05
CA TRP A 135 -10.82 3.43 3.29
C TRP A 135 -11.25 4.68 2.51
N LEU A 136 -12.42 4.65 1.86
CA LEU A 136 -12.95 5.81 1.15
C LEU A 136 -13.26 6.98 2.10
N ALA A 137 -13.70 6.73 3.33
CA ALA A 137 -13.95 7.76 4.33
C ALA A 137 -12.67 8.54 4.71
N LEU A 138 -11.49 7.91 4.59
CA LEU A 138 -10.21 8.56 4.84
C LEU A 138 -9.80 9.56 3.74
N HIS A 139 -10.43 9.49 2.56
CA HIS A 139 -10.06 10.32 1.42
C HIS A 139 -10.18 11.83 1.76
N PRO A 140 -9.18 12.67 1.42
CA PRO A 140 -9.18 14.10 1.79
C PRO A 140 -10.40 14.91 1.32
N LYS A 141 -11.10 14.46 0.26
CA LYS A 141 -12.37 15.05 -0.21
C LYS A 141 -13.51 14.85 0.80
N ASN A 142 -13.51 13.74 1.52
CA ASN A 142 -14.53 13.39 2.52
C ASN A 142 -14.20 13.98 3.89
N GLN A 143 -12.95 14.42 4.09
CA GLN A 143 -12.57 15.12 5.32
C GLN A 143 -13.05 16.56 5.29
N VAL A 144 -13.72 16.97 6.37
CA VAL A 144 -14.09 18.37 6.59
C VAL A 144 -12.79 19.17 6.76
N LYS A 145 -12.39 19.92 5.73
CA LYS A 145 -11.21 20.79 5.76
C LYS A 145 -11.28 21.71 6.99
N GLN A 146 -10.42 21.44 7.97
CA GLN A 146 -10.24 22.34 9.12
C GLN A 146 -9.50 23.59 8.61
N ARG A 147 -10.24 24.57 8.09
CA ARG A 147 -9.76 25.95 7.95
C ARG A 147 -9.70 26.57 9.34
N GLY A 148 -8.75 26.12 10.16
CA GLY A 148 -8.47 26.65 11.48
C GLY A 148 -7.01 27.12 11.56
N PRO A 149 -6.68 28.06 12.47
CA PRO A 149 -5.30 28.52 12.65
C PRO A 149 -4.36 27.35 12.95
N LYS A 150 -3.13 27.41 12.45
CA LYS A 150 -2.09 26.37 12.61
C LYS A 150 -1.73 26.04 14.07
N HIS A 151 -2.20 26.83 15.04
CA HIS A 151 -2.12 26.56 16.46
C HIS A 151 -3.46 26.80 17.14
N GLY A 152 -4.21 25.72 17.37
CA GLY A 152 -5.40 25.72 18.21
C GLY A 152 -6.66 26.27 17.54
N LEU A 153 -7.74 25.49 17.64
CA LEU A 153 -9.09 26.04 17.53
C LEU A 153 -9.22 27.19 18.56
N PRO A 154 -9.87 28.32 18.23
CA PRO A 154 -10.18 29.36 19.21
C PRO A 154 -10.78 28.70 20.46
N ARG A 155 -10.26 29.02 21.65
CA ARG A 155 -10.86 28.53 22.89
C ARG A 155 -12.33 28.98 22.89
N LEU A 156 -13.26 28.06 23.16
CA LEU A 156 -14.63 28.46 23.43
C LEU A 156 -14.58 29.43 24.62
N PRO A 157 -15.34 30.54 24.59
CA PRO A 157 -15.56 31.35 25.78
C PRO A 157 -16.00 30.43 26.93
N LYS A 158 -15.58 30.74 28.16
CA LYS A 158 -15.98 29.96 29.35
C LYS A 158 -17.52 29.87 29.49
N ASP A 159 -18.22 30.90 29.00
CA ASP A 159 -19.68 31.01 29.03
C ASP A 159 -20.35 30.60 27.70
N ALA A 160 -19.71 29.74 26.91
CA ALA A 160 -20.29 29.30 25.65
C ALA A 160 -21.59 28.52 25.90
N PRO A 161 -22.70 28.86 25.21
CA PRO A 161 -23.96 28.15 25.37
C PRO A 161 -23.83 26.67 24.96
N ALA A 162 -24.57 25.81 25.66
CA ALA A 162 -24.45 24.35 25.59
C ALA A 162 -24.48 23.79 24.15
N HIS A 163 -25.30 24.37 23.28
CA HIS A 163 -25.40 23.96 21.88
C HIS A 163 -24.10 24.15 21.07
N LEU A 164 -23.27 25.15 21.40
CA LEU A 164 -21.97 25.37 20.74
C LEU A 164 -20.92 24.39 21.25
N VAL A 165 -20.93 24.08 22.55
CA VAL A 165 -20.07 23.07 23.17
C VAL A 165 -20.41 21.69 22.60
N GLN A 166 -21.69 21.35 22.55
CA GLN A 166 -22.19 20.10 21.99
C GLN A 166 -21.86 19.97 20.50
N ARG A 167 -22.08 21.03 19.70
CA ARG A 167 -21.69 21.04 18.28
C ARG A 167 -20.18 20.83 18.09
N ARG A 168 -19.34 21.38 18.97
CA ARG A 168 -17.88 21.17 18.91
C ARG A 168 -17.48 19.76 19.31
N LEU A 169 -18.11 19.20 20.35
CA LEU A 169 -17.90 17.82 20.78
C LEU A 169 -18.30 16.83 19.68
N VAL A 170 -19.48 17.03 19.08
CA VAL A 170 -19.95 16.25 17.92
C VAL A 170 -18.96 16.35 16.76
N ARG A 171 -18.39 17.54 16.49
CA ARG A 171 -17.38 17.71 15.44
C ARG A 171 -16.09 16.93 15.70
N SER A 172 -15.60 16.88 16.95
CA SER A 172 -14.43 16.06 17.30
C SER A 172 -14.70 14.56 17.24
N LEU A 173 -15.96 14.14 17.43
CA LEU A 173 -16.37 12.73 17.32
C LEU A 173 -16.52 12.26 15.86
N ILE A 174 -16.60 13.18 14.90
CA ILE A 174 -16.69 12.89 13.45
C ILE A 174 -15.30 12.95 12.78
N GLU A 175 -14.21 13.14 13.55
CA GLU A 175 -12.87 13.07 12.98
C GLU A 175 -12.61 11.65 12.40
N PRO A 176 -12.06 11.54 11.18
CA PRO A 176 -11.69 10.25 10.64
C PRO A 176 -10.62 9.60 11.55
N PRO A 177 -10.63 8.26 11.67
CA PRO A 177 -9.72 7.57 12.57
C PRO A 177 -8.27 7.87 12.19
N LYS A 178 -7.46 8.16 13.20
CA LYS A 178 -6.03 8.40 13.02
C LYS A 178 -5.29 7.09 12.90
N VAL A 179 -4.15 7.14 12.21
CA VAL A 179 -3.28 5.98 12.01
C VAL A 179 -2.85 5.44 13.38
N GLY A 180 -3.16 4.17 13.66
CA GLY A 180 -2.84 3.49 14.91
C GLY A 180 -3.95 3.52 15.97
N GLU A 181 -5.12 4.08 15.67
CA GLU A 181 -6.33 3.90 16.47
C GLU A 181 -7.02 2.58 16.11
N ASP A 182 -7.73 1.95 17.06
CA ASP A 182 -8.45 0.68 16.84
C ASP A 182 -9.53 0.78 15.74
N ALA A 183 -10.03 2.00 15.51
CA ALA A 183 -10.99 2.30 14.45
C ALA A 183 -10.36 2.51 13.07
N TYR A 184 -9.01 2.45 12.96
CA TYR A 184 -8.33 2.60 11.69
C TYR A 184 -8.55 1.37 10.80
N PRO A 185 -8.76 1.53 9.48
CA PRO A 185 -9.04 0.40 8.60
C PRO A 185 -7.88 -0.59 8.58
N VAL A 186 -8.21 -1.88 8.62
CA VAL A 186 -7.22 -2.96 8.53
C VAL A 186 -6.61 -3.01 7.13
N CYS A 187 -5.36 -3.48 7.02
CA CYS A 187 -4.74 -3.68 5.71
C CYS A 187 -5.52 -4.74 4.91
N PRO A 188 -5.74 -4.51 3.59
CA PRO A 188 -6.25 -5.55 2.71
C PRO A 188 -5.37 -6.80 2.71
N SER A 189 -5.99 -7.94 2.37
CA SER A 189 -5.34 -9.23 2.21
C SER A 189 -4.50 -9.29 0.92
N GLU A 190 -3.79 -10.40 0.72
CA GLU A 190 -2.96 -10.64 -0.48
C GLU A 190 -3.77 -10.64 -1.79
N GLU A 191 -5.07 -10.91 -1.76
CA GLU A 191 -5.95 -10.91 -2.96
C GLU A 191 -6.03 -9.55 -3.65
N ASP A 192 -5.82 -8.49 -2.89
CA ASP A 192 -5.82 -7.11 -3.37
C ASP A 192 -4.40 -6.59 -3.63
N LEU A 193 -3.36 -7.40 -3.45
CA LEU A 193 -1.98 -7.01 -3.77
C LEU A 193 -1.85 -6.81 -5.28
N ILE A 194 -1.42 -5.63 -5.70
CA ILE A 194 -1.27 -5.28 -7.13
C ILE A 194 0.15 -4.92 -7.51
N GLY A 195 1.02 -4.62 -6.55
CA GLY A 195 2.36 -4.14 -6.89
C GLY A 195 3.25 -3.91 -5.69
N PHE A 196 4.44 -3.39 -5.98
CA PHE A 196 5.42 -3.04 -4.98
C PHE A 196 6.07 -1.70 -5.28
N VAL A 197 6.45 -1.01 -4.20
CA VAL A 197 7.23 0.22 -4.24
C VAL A 197 8.71 -0.12 -4.41
N THR A 198 9.35 0.47 -5.42
CA THR A 198 10.80 0.33 -5.61
C THR A 198 11.54 1.42 -4.85
N THR A 199 11.08 2.68 -4.97
CA THR A 199 11.73 3.84 -4.35
C THR A 199 10.69 4.73 -3.70
N GLY A 200 10.76 4.86 -2.37
CA GLY A 200 9.93 5.81 -1.61
C GLY A 200 10.70 7.07 -1.24
N ASN A 201 10.03 8.22 -1.29
CA ASN A 201 10.57 9.52 -0.94
C ASN A 201 9.50 10.40 -0.25
N TYR A 202 9.92 11.56 0.24
CA TYR A 202 9.03 12.58 0.76
C TYR A 202 9.12 13.85 -0.09
N HIS A 203 8.00 14.25 -0.68
CA HIS A 203 7.92 15.44 -1.50
C HIS A 203 7.75 16.68 -0.62
N LEU A 204 8.83 17.44 -0.45
CA LEU A 204 8.87 18.62 0.41
C LEU A 204 7.92 19.74 -0.05
N GLY A 205 7.68 19.86 -1.36
CA GLY A 205 6.83 20.90 -1.94
C GLY A 205 5.35 20.72 -1.60
N GLU A 206 4.85 19.48 -1.62
CA GLU A 206 3.45 19.16 -1.32
C GLU A 206 3.24 18.71 0.13
N GLY A 207 4.33 18.39 0.84
CA GLY A 207 4.28 17.88 2.21
C GLY A 207 3.65 16.48 2.29
N GLN A 208 3.87 15.66 1.26
CA GLN A 208 3.28 14.32 1.11
C GLN A 208 4.38 13.30 0.80
N GLY A 209 4.15 12.04 1.19
CA GLY A 209 5.01 10.94 0.79
C GLY A 209 4.70 10.57 -0.65
N THR A 210 5.73 10.42 -1.48
CA THR A 210 5.61 10.01 -2.88
C THR A 210 6.53 8.83 -3.11
N ASP A 211 6.11 7.87 -3.90
CA ASP A 211 6.95 6.77 -4.34
C ASP A 211 6.82 6.47 -5.83
N ILE A 212 7.80 5.68 -6.30
CA ILE A 212 7.78 5.03 -7.59
C ILE A 212 7.68 3.54 -7.33
N GLY A 213 6.73 2.90 -8.01
CA GLY A 213 6.46 1.48 -7.92
C GLY A 213 6.13 0.88 -9.28
N SER A 214 5.89 -0.42 -9.26
CA SER A 214 5.33 -1.12 -10.40
C SER A 214 4.09 -1.88 -9.97
N ILE A 215 3.05 -1.83 -10.78
CA ILE A 215 1.77 -2.50 -10.54
C ILE A 215 1.41 -3.40 -11.73
N LEU A 216 0.69 -4.47 -11.44
CA LEU A 216 0.17 -5.40 -12.43
C LEU A 216 -1.08 -4.83 -13.08
N LEU A 217 -1.01 -4.61 -14.39
CA LEU A 217 -2.04 -3.91 -15.17
C LEU A 217 -3.38 -4.65 -15.16
N GLU A 218 -3.35 -5.99 -15.20
CA GLU A 218 -4.54 -6.84 -15.18
C GLU A 218 -5.37 -6.68 -13.90
N ARG A 219 -4.73 -6.38 -12.75
CA ARG A 219 -5.42 -6.26 -11.46
C ARG A 219 -6.03 -4.89 -11.19
N VAL A 220 -5.72 -3.89 -12.03
CA VAL A 220 -6.20 -2.49 -11.88
C VAL A 220 -7.19 -2.07 -12.96
N ARG A 221 -7.76 -3.04 -13.69
CA ARG A 221 -8.74 -2.78 -14.73
C ARG A 221 -10.04 -2.20 -14.15
N GLY A 222 -10.51 -1.10 -14.76
CA GLY A 222 -11.86 -0.59 -14.58
C GLY A 222 -11.93 0.94 -14.65
N ASP A 223 -13.14 1.45 -14.80
CA ASP A 223 -13.40 2.88 -14.97
C ASP A 223 -13.74 3.56 -13.64
N GLY A 224 -13.02 4.65 -13.33
CA GLY A 224 -13.33 5.53 -12.21
C GLY A 224 -12.12 6.11 -11.50
N GLU A 225 -12.29 7.30 -10.92
CA GLU A 225 -11.27 7.95 -10.08
C GLU A 225 -10.87 7.10 -8.87
N GLU A 226 -11.79 6.27 -8.37
CA GLU A 226 -11.53 5.34 -7.26
C GLU A 226 -10.58 4.21 -7.62
N ASN A 227 -10.49 3.82 -8.90
CA ASN A 227 -9.57 2.76 -9.32
C ASN A 227 -8.11 3.22 -9.32
N ARG A 228 -7.90 4.54 -9.37
CA ARG A 228 -6.59 5.15 -9.14
C ARG A 228 -6.23 5.26 -7.66
N LEU A 229 -7.13 4.89 -6.75
CA LEU A 229 -6.81 4.80 -5.33
C LEU A 229 -6.20 3.44 -5.02
N CYS A 230 -5.19 3.47 -4.16
CA CYS A 230 -4.52 2.29 -3.66
C CYS A 230 -4.20 2.46 -2.17
N ILE A 231 -3.78 1.37 -1.55
CA ILE A 231 -3.34 1.33 -0.16
C ILE A 231 -1.88 0.89 -0.17
N VAL A 232 -1.01 1.68 0.45
CA VAL A 232 0.42 1.38 0.56
C VAL A 232 0.73 0.96 1.98
N ARG A 233 1.30 -0.25 2.15
CA ARG A 233 1.76 -0.76 3.45
C ARG A 233 3.27 -0.91 3.41
N ASN A 234 3.96 -0.28 4.37
CA ASN A 234 5.40 -0.48 4.52
C ASN A 234 5.70 -1.88 5.04
N ALA A 235 6.78 -2.47 4.53
CA ALA A 235 7.25 -3.77 4.99
C ALA A 235 7.55 -3.72 6.51
N GLY A 236 7.07 -4.72 7.25
CA GLY A 236 7.30 -4.82 8.69
C GLY A 236 6.29 -4.04 9.52
N THR A 237 5.27 -3.48 8.88
CA THR A 237 4.16 -2.79 9.55
C THR A 237 2.84 -3.36 9.06
N GLY A 238 1.83 -3.47 9.93
CA GLY A 238 0.45 -3.81 9.54
C GLY A 238 -0.37 -2.64 9.05
N ILE A 239 0.22 -1.45 8.99
CA ILE A 239 -0.50 -0.20 8.77
C ILE A 239 -0.47 0.14 7.28
N GLY A 240 -1.63 0.04 6.62
CA GLY A 240 -1.86 0.59 5.30
C GLY A 240 -2.03 2.12 5.34
N ARG A 241 -1.77 2.79 4.23
CA ARG A 241 -2.05 4.22 4.04
C ARG A 241 -2.72 4.43 2.70
N LEU A 242 -3.79 5.23 2.68
CA LEU A 242 -4.47 5.56 1.44
C LEU A 242 -3.57 6.43 0.55
N ALA A 243 -3.52 6.08 -0.72
CA ALA A 243 -2.71 6.73 -1.72
C ALA A 243 -3.45 6.77 -3.06
N ARG A 244 -2.92 7.57 -3.98
CA ARG A 244 -3.36 7.60 -5.38
C ARG A 244 -2.17 7.28 -6.27
N TRP A 245 -2.38 6.49 -7.30
CA TRP A 245 -1.36 6.19 -8.30
C TRP A 245 -1.66 6.83 -9.65
N ASP A 246 -0.61 7.21 -10.36
CA ASP A 246 -0.63 7.76 -11.71
C ASP A 246 0.44 7.07 -12.56
N LEU A 247 0.17 6.88 -13.85
CA LEU A 247 1.15 6.35 -14.81
C LEU A 247 2.28 7.35 -15.06
N VAL A 248 3.52 6.86 -15.14
CA VAL A 248 4.74 7.65 -15.42
C VAL A 248 5.35 7.27 -16.75
#